data_AF-A0A9X5RGZ2-F1
#
_entry.id   AF-A0A9X5RGZ2-F1
#
_cell.length_a   1.000
_cell.length_b   1.000
_cell.length_c   1.000
_cell.angle_alpha   90.00
_cell.angle_beta   90.00
_cell.angle_gamma   90.00
#
_symmetry.space_group_name_H-M   'P 1'
#
loop_
_entity.id
_entity.type
_entity.pdbx_description
1 polymer ?
#
loop_
_entity_poly.entity_id
_entity_poly.type
_entity_poly.pdbx_seq_one_letter_code
_entity_poly.pdbx_strand_id
1 'polypeptide(L)'
;MNTIYLCIIDISGYEGPDFILGAFDNKDAAEKAKAVFIKDNQSEDNQIKVLAKNDRWIKIEEIKLSSFSCDIPLSDFYYIVSRFSEGFGQIYRDIDAIFDNYEKALAKLEQLEKAYDESDASFPEYFAIEKRQANQINAKTVTQWLADDFFGDENRLL
;
A
#
# COMPACT_ATOMS: atom_id res chain seq x y z
N MET A 1 -7.90 -21.43 0.87
CA MET A 1 -6.78 -20.55 1.25
C MET A 1 -5.84 -20.34 0.08
N ASN A 2 -5.92 -19.15 -0.48
CA ASN A 2 -4.95 -18.63 -1.44
C ASN A 2 -3.93 -17.77 -0.68
N THR A 3 -2.82 -17.46 -1.34
CA THR A 3 -1.81 -16.55 -0.80
C THR A 3 -1.67 -15.39 -1.77
N ILE A 4 -1.84 -14.18 -1.28
CA ILE A 4 -1.57 -12.96 -2.03
C ILE A 4 -0.23 -12.40 -1.57
N TYR A 5 0.62 -12.09 -2.54
CA TYR A 5 1.93 -11.48 -2.34
C TYR A 5 1.81 -9.99 -2.63
N LEU A 6 2.06 -9.16 -1.62
CA LEU A 6 2.12 -7.72 -1.77
C LEU A 6 3.58 -7.30 -1.94
N CYS A 7 3.86 -6.60 -3.04
CA CYS A 7 5.12 -5.90 -3.24
C CYS A 7 5.00 -4.53 -2.59
N ILE A 8 5.77 -4.29 -1.53
CA ILE A 8 5.67 -3.10 -0.69
C ILE A 8 7.00 -2.37 -0.74
N ILE A 9 6.94 -1.07 -1.03
CA ILE A 9 8.07 -0.16 -0.93
C ILE A 9 8.07 0.36 0.50
N ASP A 10 9.16 0.05 1.21
CA ASP A 10 9.46 0.58 2.53
C ASP A 10 10.06 1.97 2.38
N ILE A 11 9.34 2.94 2.92
CA ILE A 11 9.68 4.36 2.87
C ILE A 11 9.83 4.80 4.32
N SER A 12 10.84 5.62 4.61
CA SER A 12 11.00 6.19 5.94
C SER A 12 9.69 6.83 6.40
N GLY A 13 9.22 6.53 7.62
CA GLY A 13 7.98 7.12 8.13
C GLY A 13 7.95 8.66 8.13
N TYR A 14 9.13 9.31 8.15
CA TYR A 14 9.29 10.77 7.99
C TYR A 14 9.07 11.28 6.57
N GLU A 15 9.23 10.40 5.58
CA GLU A 15 8.98 10.64 4.17
C GLU A 15 7.54 10.25 3.77
N GLY A 16 6.99 9.24 4.43
CA GLY A 16 5.59 8.77 4.31
C GLY A 16 5.45 7.30 4.76
N PRO A 17 4.22 6.75 4.79
CA PRO A 17 4.02 5.33 5.15
C PRO A 17 4.61 4.31 4.15
N ASP A 18 4.35 3.02 4.35
CA ASP A 18 4.64 2.03 3.32
C ASP A 18 3.71 2.16 2.09
N PHE A 19 4.28 1.96 0.89
CA PHE A 19 3.52 1.99 -0.36
C PHE A 19 3.36 0.59 -0.98
N ILE A 20 2.13 0.18 -1.28
CA ILE A 20 1.87 -1.07 -2.00
C ILE A 20 2.08 -0.83 -3.50
N LEU A 21 3.19 -1.35 -4.02
CA LEU A 21 3.51 -1.31 -5.44
C LEU A 21 2.61 -2.22 -6.26
N GLY A 22 2.21 -3.38 -5.74
CA GLY A 22 1.35 -4.31 -6.46
C GLY A 22 0.91 -5.50 -5.61
N ALA A 23 -0.12 -6.20 -6.09
CA ALA A 23 -0.69 -7.38 -5.46
C ALA A 23 -0.72 -8.55 -6.46
N PHE A 24 -0.17 -9.69 -6.05
CA PHE A 24 0.07 -10.84 -6.94
C PHE A 24 -0.48 -12.12 -6.32
N ASP A 25 -1.07 -12.99 -7.12
CA ASP A 25 -1.49 -14.33 -6.69
C ASP A 25 -0.37 -15.38 -6.79
N ASN A 26 0.74 -15.01 -7.44
CA ASN A 26 1.87 -15.89 -7.70
C ASN A 26 3.17 -15.23 -7.23
N LYS A 27 3.94 -15.98 -6.43
CA LYS A 27 5.23 -15.55 -5.90
C LYS A 27 6.24 -15.19 -6.99
N ASP A 28 6.36 -16.01 -8.02
CA ASP A 28 7.33 -15.81 -9.11
C ASP A 28 7.00 -14.55 -9.91
N ALA A 29 5.70 -14.28 -10.12
CA ALA A 29 5.24 -13.05 -10.73
C ALA A 29 5.59 -11.82 -9.87
N ALA A 30 5.39 -11.93 -8.55
CA ALA A 30 5.72 -10.87 -7.60
C ALA A 30 7.23 -10.58 -7.54
N GLU A 31 8.07 -11.62 -7.49
CA GLU A 31 9.53 -11.52 -7.51
C GLU A 31 10.03 -10.89 -8.81
N LYS A 32 9.48 -11.33 -9.96
CA LYS A 32 9.82 -10.75 -11.26
C LYS A 32 9.43 -9.27 -11.34
N ALA A 33 8.24 -8.91 -10.87
CA ALA A 33 7.77 -7.53 -10.83
C ALA A 33 8.65 -6.65 -9.93
N LYS A 34 9.00 -7.15 -8.73
CA LYS A 34 9.95 -6.49 -7.82
C LYS A 34 11.30 -6.25 -8.50
N ALA A 35 11.87 -7.27 -9.12
CA ALA A 35 13.19 -7.17 -9.77
C ALA A 35 13.19 -6.16 -10.93
N VAL A 36 12.12 -6.14 -11.74
CA VAL A 36 11.94 -5.15 -12.81
C VAL A 36 11.87 -3.74 -12.24
N PHE A 37 11.04 -3.53 -11.21
CA PHE A 37 10.92 -2.21 -10.59
C PHE A 37 12.24 -1.70 -10.00
N ILE A 38 13.00 -2.56 -9.31
CA ILE A 38 14.32 -2.21 -8.78
C ILE A 38 15.23 -1.75 -9.91
N LYS A 39 15.32 -2.54 -10.99
CA LYS A 39 16.18 -2.24 -12.14
C LYS A 39 15.81 -0.90 -12.80
N ASP A 40 14.51 -0.62 -12.93
CA ASP A 40 14.02 0.58 -13.61
C ASP A 40 14.21 1.86 -12.76
N ASN A 41 14.36 1.74 -11.45
CA ASN A 41 14.46 2.87 -10.49
C ASN A 41 15.80 2.92 -9.74
N GLN A 42 16.77 2.11 -10.14
CA GLN A 42 18.10 2.10 -9.54
C GLN A 42 18.97 3.20 -10.17
N SER A 43 19.48 4.11 -9.34
CA SER A 43 20.45 5.12 -9.77
C SER A 43 21.88 4.55 -9.86
N GLU A 44 22.79 5.31 -10.46
CA GLU A 44 24.19 4.92 -10.68
C GLU A 44 24.96 4.59 -9.38
N ASP A 45 24.52 5.13 -8.24
CA ASP A 45 25.03 4.84 -6.89
C ASP A 45 24.43 3.57 -6.26
N ASN A 46 23.73 2.75 -7.05
CA ASN A 46 22.96 1.56 -6.65
C ASN A 46 21.82 1.83 -5.67
N GLN A 47 21.47 3.09 -5.39
CA GLN A 47 20.31 3.42 -4.58
C GLN A 47 19.04 3.33 -5.41
N ILE A 48 17.95 2.88 -4.80
CA ILE A 48 16.64 2.91 -5.43
C ILE A 48 15.98 4.23 -5.03
N LYS A 49 15.61 5.05 -6.02
CA LYS A 49 14.96 6.34 -5.78
C LYS A 49 13.72 6.46 -6.65
N VAL A 50 12.67 7.03 -6.08
CA VAL A 50 11.45 7.38 -6.83
C VAL A 50 11.29 8.89 -6.83
N LEU A 51 11.03 9.46 -8.01
CA LEU A 51 10.74 10.88 -8.15
C LEU A 51 9.35 11.15 -7.59
N ALA A 52 9.18 12.12 -6.69
CA ALA A 52 7.89 12.58 -6.16
C ALA A 52 7.29 13.73 -7.00
N LYS A 53 6.02 14.08 -6.78
CA LYS A 53 5.25 15.08 -7.58
C LYS A 53 5.89 16.49 -7.62
N ASN A 54 6.77 16.79 -6.66
CA ASN A 54 7.47 18.07 -6.56
C ASN A 54 8.95 17.99 -7.01
N ASP A 55 9.25 17.06 -7.92
CA ASP A 55 10.61 16.77 -8.41
C ASP A 55 11.63 16.41 -7.31
N ARG A 56 11.13 15.99 -6.14
CA ARG A 56 11.95 15.54 -5.01
C ARG A 56 12.17 14.04 -5.10
N TRP A 57 13.42 13.60 -5.08
CA TRP A 57 13.75 12.18 -5.01
C TRP A 57 13.57 11.64 -3.60
N ILE A 58 12.82 10.54 -3.48
CA ILE A 58 12.64 9.81 -2.23
C ILE A 58 13.48 8.56 -2.29
N LYS A 59 14.31 8.39 -1.27
CA LYS A 59 15.10 7.19 -1.10
C LYS A 59 14.22 6.06 -0.59
N ILE A 60 14.25 4.94 -1.30
CA ILE A 60 13.60 3.71 -0.86
C ILE A 60 14.56 2.97 0.08
N GLU A 61 14.08 2.59 1.26
CA GLU A 61 14.87 1.83 2.22
C GLU A 61 14.95 0.36 1.81
N GLU A 62 13.78 -0.21 1.49
CA GLU A 62 13.66 -1.60 1.06
C GLU A 62 12.46 -1.78 0.12
N ILE A 63 12.47 -2.82 -0.71
CA ILE A 63 11.26 -3.33 -1.37
C ILE A 63 11.01 -4.74 -0.87
N LYS A 64 9.99 -4.91 -0.03
CA LYS A 64 9.64 -6.17 0.62
C LYS A 64 8.51 -6.89 -0.12
N LEU A 65 8.54 -8.23 -0.06
CA LEU A 65 7.45 -9.09 -0.50
C LEU A 65 6.80 -9.70 0.73
N SER A 66 5.58 -9.27 1.03
CA SER A 66 4.81 -9.77 2.17
C SER A 66 3.73 -10.72 1.68
N SER A 67 3.66 -11.91 2.27
CA SER A 67 2.66 -12.93 1.93
C SER A 67 1.48 -12.88 2.91
N PHE A 68 0.27 -12.78 2.36
CA PHE A 68 -0.97 -12.76 3.13
C PHE A 68 -1.78 -13.98 2.76
N SER A 69 -2.05 -14.84 3.74
CA SER A 69 -2.96 -15.97 3.51
C SER A 69 -4.39 -15.50 3.71
N CYS A 70 -5.22 -15.71 2.71
CA CYS A 70 -6.58 -15.24 2.68
C CYS A 70 -7.50 -16.27 2.05
N ASP A 71 -8.75 -16.29 2.50
CA ASP A 71 -9.79 -17.15 1.95
C ASP A 71 -10.64 -16.39 0.94
N ILE A 72 -9.96 -15.78 -0.03
CA ILE A 72 -10.58 -15.06 -1.14
C ILE A 72 -10.19 -15.75 -2.46
N PRO A 73 -11.11 -15.83 -3.44
CA PRO A 73 -10.79 -16.33 -4.77
C PRO A 73 -9.76 -15.44 -5.47
N LEU A 74 -9.10 -15.99 -6.48
CA LEU A 74 -8.32 -15.18 -7.41
C LEU A 74 -9.26 -14.21 -8.14
N SER A 75 -8.85 -12.96 -8.27
CA SER A 75 -9.66 -11.88 -8.81
C SER A 75 -8.83 -10.98 -9.71
N ASP A 76 -9.48 -10.23 -10.60
CA ASP A 76 -8.82 -9.20 -11.40
C ASP A 76 -8.37 -8.00 -10.55
N PHE A 77 -8.99 -7.82 -9.37
CA PHE A 77 -8.68 -6.76 -8.43
C PHE A 77 -8.69 -7.25 -6.99
N TYR A 78 -7.80 -6.69 -6.19
CA TYR A 78 -7.74 -6.84 -4.75
C TYR A 78 -8.00 -5.49 -4.08
N TYR A 79 -8.80 -5.49 -3.03
CA TYR A 79 -9.11 -4.35 -2.18
C TYR A 79 -8.39 -4.53 -0.85
N ILE A 80 -7.42 -3.66 -0.57
CA ILE A 80 -6.52 -3.77 0.58
C ILE A 80 -6.93 -2.74 1.62
N VAL A 81 -7.40 -3.20 2.76
CA VAL A 81 -7.72 -2.36 3.91
C VAL A 81 -6.44 -2.14 4.71
N SER A 82 -6.10 -0.89 4.97
CA SER A 82 -4.94 -0.52 5.76
C SER A 82 -5.31 0.45 6.86
N ARG A 83 -4.59 0.30 7.96
CA ARG A 83 -4.60 1.20 9.11
C ARG A 83 -3.35 2.04 9.06
N PHE A 84 -3.48 3.32 9.37
CA PHE A 84 -2.39 4.25 9.46
C PHE A 84 -2.37 4.88 10.84
N SER A 85 -1.18 5.17 11.34
CA SER A 85 -0.99 5.85 12.61
C SER A 85 0.03 6.97 12.43
N GLU A 86 -0.30 8.16 12.90
CA GLU A 86 0.56 9.34 12.80
C GLU A 86 1.07 9.79 14.17
N GLY A 87 2.39 9.82 14.34
CA GLY A 87 3.01 10.19 15.60
C GLY A 87 4.43 10.68 15.42
N PHE A 88 4.84 11.70 16.18
CA PHE A 88 6.19 12.27 16.15
C PHE A 88 6.67 12.70 14.74
N GLY A 89 5.75 13.17 13.88
CA GLY A 89 6.03 13.54 12.50
C GLY A 89 6.33 12.35 11.58
N GLN A 90 5.95 11.14 11.99
CA GLN A 90 6.06 9.92 11.21
C GLN A 90 4.68 9.34 10.95
N ILE A 91 4.53 8.70 9.80
CA ILE A 91 3.31 8.01 9.42
C ILE A 91 3.65 6.55 9.17
N TYR A 92 2.97 5.68 9.89
CA TYR A 92 3.10 4.23 9.77
C TYR A 92 1.87 3.63 9.10
N ARG A 93 2.05 2.49 8.46
CA ARG A 93 1.00 1.73 7.83
C ARG A 93 1.06 0.27 8.23
N ASP A 94 -0.10 -0.25 8.62
CA ASP A 94 -0.36 -1.67 8.78
C ASP A 94 -1.41 -2.14 7.76
N ILE A 95 -1.18 -3.30 7.16
CA ILE A 95 -2.16 -3.96 6.30
C ILE A 95 -3.05 -4.84 7.17
N ASP A 96 -4.33 -4.47 7.28
CA ASP A 96 -5.28 -5.17 8.14
C ASP A 96 -5.92 -6.37 7.42
N ALA A 97 -6.39 -6.17 6.19
CA ALA A 97 -7.07 -7.22 5.44
C ALA A 97 -7.03 -7.01 3.91
N ILE A 98 -7.25 -8.09 3.16
CA ILE A 98 -7.34 -8.09 1.70
C ILE A 98 -8.64 -8.79 1.28
N PHE A 99 -9.36 -8.17 0.35
CA PHE A 99 -10.64 -8.66 -0.18
C PHE A 99 -10.65 -8.72 -1.70
N ASP A 100 -11.49 -9.59 -2.24
CA ASP A 100 -11.82 -9.70 -3.67
C ASP A 100 -12.96 -8.76 -4.10
N ASN A 101 -13.67 -8.17 -3.13
CA ASN A 101 -14.87 -7.38 -3.33
C ASN A 101 -14.83 -6.10 -2.47
N TYR A 102 -15.25 -4.98 -3.06
CA TYR A 102 -15.25 -3.67 -2.40
C TYR A 102 -16.19 -3.59 -1.20
N GLU A 103 -17.40 -4.14 -1.29
CA GLU A 103 -18.40 -4.08 -0.21
C GLU A 103 -17.91 -4.79 1.05
N LYS A 104 -17.19 -5.91 0.91
CA LYS A 104 -16.52 -6.59 2.03
C LYS A 104 -15.41 -5.73 2.64
N ALA A 105 -14.60 -5.08 1.80
CA ALA A 105 -13.56 -4.17 2.25
C ALA A 105 -14.14 -2.96 2.98
N LEU A 106 -15.24 -2.40 2.47
CA LEU A 106 -15.98 -1.29 3.08
C LEU A 106 -16.58 -1.69 4.43
N ALA A 107 -17.23 -2.84 4.52
CA ALA A 107 -17.77 -3.34 5.78
C ALA A 107 -16.67 -3.50 6.84
N LYS A 108 -15.48 -3.95 6.43
CA LYS A 108 -14.31 -4.06 7.32
C LYS A 108 -13.76 -2.69 7.73
N LEU A 109 -13.66 -1.74 6.79
CA LEU A 109 -13.27 -0.35 7.10
C LEU A 109 -14.21 0.27 8.14
N GLU A 110 -15.53 0.20 7.92
CA GLU A 110 -16.52 0.74 8.87
C GLU A 110 -16.46 0.05 10.23
N GLN A 111 -16.12 -1.25 10.27
CA GLN A 111 -15.91 -1.97 11.53
C GLN A 111 -14.70 -1.40 12.29
N LEU A 112 -13.60 -1.14 11.60
CA LEU A 112 -12.40 -0.54 12.19
C LEU A 112 -12.68 0.87 12.69
N GLU A 113 -13.34 1.71 11.89
CA GLU A 113 -13.74 3.06 12.26
C GLU A 113 -14.66 3.09 13.49
N LYS A 114 -15.62 2.16 13.60
CA LYS A 114 -16.51 2.06 14.78
C LYS A 114 -15.80 1.54 16.03
N ALA A 115 -14.78 0.71 15.85
CA ALA A 115 -14.01 0.15 16.96
C ALA A 115 -12.93 1.12 17.46
N TYR A 116 -12.54 2.09 16.64
CA TYR A 116 -11.57 3.12 17.00
C TYR A 116 -12.20 4.13 17.96
N ASP A 117 -11.59 4.24 19.14
CA ASP A 117 -11.89 5.28 20.12
C ASP A 117 -10.71 6.25 20.19
N GLU A 118 -10.91 7.45 19.64
CA GLU A 118 -9.89 8.51 19.63
C GLU A 118 -9.47 8.92 21.05
N SER A 119 -10.34 8.77 22.04
CA SER A 119 -10.05 9.18 23.42
C SER A 119 -9.03 8.28 24.13
N ASP A 120 -8.90 7.03 23.67
CA ASP A 120 -7.94 6.04 24.18
C ASP A 120 -6.68 5.91 23.31
N ALA A 121 -6.64 6.58 22.14
CA ALA A 121 -5.55 6.47 21.19
C ALA A 121 -4.36 7.35 21.59
N SER A 122 -3.15 6.77 21.66
CA SER A 122 -1.92 7.54 21.88
C SER A 122 -1.52 8.40 20.67
N PHE A 123 -2.00 8.03 19.49
CA PHE A 123 -1.75 8.68 18.21
C PHE A 123 -3.01 8.60 17.34
N PRO A 124 -3.34 9.63 16.55
CA PRO A 124 -4.42 9.55 15.58
C PRO A 124 -4.25 8.36 14.65
N GLU A 125 -5.32 7.58 14.46
CA GLU A 125 -5.40 6.52 13.47
C GLU A 125 -6.42 6.85 12.38
N TYR A 126 -6.14 6.42 11.16
CA TYR A 126 -7.07 6.49 10.04
C TYR A 126 -7.01 5.21 9.22
N PHE A 127 -8.07 4.93 8.49
CA PHE A 127 -8.25 3.69 7.75
C PHE A 127 -8.54 4.00 6.29
N ALA A 128 -8.06 3.17 5.38
CA ALA A 128 -8.31 3.34 3.96
C ALA A 128 -8.39 2.01 3.19
N ILE A 129 -9.00 2.08 2.02
CA ILE A 129 -9.09 0.97 1.06
C ILE A 129 -8.33 1.33 -0.21
N GLU A 130 -7.39 0.47 -0.60
CA GLU A 130 -6.69 0.56 -1.88
C GLU A 130 -7.17 -0.51 -2.86
N LYS A 131 -7.59 -0.11 -4.05
CA LYS A 131 -7.84 -1.03 -5.17
C LYS A 131 -6.54 -1.28 -5.93
N ARG A 132 -6.14 -2.54 -6.03
CA ARG A 132 -4.97 -3.00 -6.79
C ARG A 132 -5.39 -3.97 -7.88
N GLN A 133 -4.94 -3.73 -9.11
CA GLN A 133 -5.09 -4.71 -10.17
C GLN A 133 -4.20 -5.91 -9.88
N ALA A 134 -4.76 -7.10 -10.01
CA ALA A 134 -4.04 -8.33 -9.75
C ALA A 134 -2.90 -8.53 -10.76
N ASN A 135 -1.78 -9.02 -10.25
CA ASN A 135 -0.60 -9.39 -11.01
C ASN A 135 0.04 -8.24 -11.80
N GLN A 136 -0.16 -7.01 -11.34
CA GLN A 136 0.38 -5.82 -11.96
C GLN A 136 0.98 -4.89 -10.91
N ILE A 137 2.09 -4.26 -11.27
CA ILE A 137 2.59 -3.09 -10.56
C ILE A 137 1.70 -1.90 -10.89
N ASN A 138 1.44 -1.05 -9.90
CA ASN A 138 0.74 0.18 -10.10
C ASN A 138 1.59 1.14 -10.92
N ALA A 139 1.12 1.47 -12.12
CA ALA A 139 1.74 2.49 -12.96
C ALA A 139 1.53 3.91 -12.40
N LYS A 140 0.50 4.12 -11.56
CA LYS A 140 0.38 5.35 -10.77
C LYS A 140 1.53 5.37 -9.75
N THR A 141 2.42 6.32 -9.94
CA THR A 141 3.69 6.47 -9.23
C THR A 141 3.47 6.70 -7.73
N VAL A 142 4.48 6.35 -6.91
CA VAL A 142 4.60 6.72 -5.48
C VAL A 142 4.26 8.21 -5.24
N THR A 143 4.41 9.05 -6.28
CA THR A 143 4.08 10.47 -6.32
C THR A 143 2.62 10.82 -6.02
N GLN A 144 1.64 9.97 -6.37
CA GLN A 144 0.22 10.25 -6.09
C GLN A 144 -0.13 9.95 -4.64
N TRP A 145 0.58 9.01 -4.03
CA TRP A 145 0.38 8.59 -2.65
C TRP A 145 0.91 9.62 -1.61
N LEU A 146 1.81 10.53 -2.00
CA LEU A 146 2.30 11.63 -1.16
C LEU A 146 1.63 12.97 -1.39
N ALA A 147 0.86 13.08 -2.47
CA ALA A 147 0.36 14.36 -2.94
C ALA A 147 -1.11 14.61 -2.61
N ASP A 148 -1.86 13.55 -2.36
CA ASP A 148 -3.26 13.60 -2.03
C ASP A 148 -3.37 12.95 -0.64
N ASP A 149 -3.90 13.69 0.34
CA ASP A 149 -4.08 13.23 1.73
C ASP A 149 -4.74 11.84 1.71
N PHE A 150 -3.89 10.84 1.89
CA PHE A 150 -4.12 9.40 1.97
C PHE A 150 -5.39 8.87 1.29
N PHE A 151 -5.25 8.60 -0.02
CA PHE A 151 -6.20 7.89 -0.89
C PHE A 151 -7.28 8.79 -1.45
N GLY A 152 -7.04 9.23 -2.69
CA GLY A 152 -7.95 10.03 -3.49
C GLY A 152 -9.40 9.58 -3.35
N ASP A 153 -10.18 10.43 -2.68
CA ASP A 153 -11.59 10.55 -2.95
C ASP A 153 -11.74 11.22 -4.32
N GLU A 154 -11.61 10.43 -5.39
CA GLU A 154 -12.14 10.83 -6.68
C GLU A 154 -13.63 10.41 -6.72
N ASN A 155 -14.40 10.84 -5.71
CA ASN A 155 -15.79 10.48 -5.41
C ASN A 155 -16.01 8.97 -5.15
N ARG A 156 -15.68 8.43 -3.96
CA ARG A 156 -15.81 7.00 -3.53
C ARG A 156 -16.47 6.09 -4.58
N LEU A 157 -15.68 5.63 -5.56
CA LEU A 157 -16.05 4.76 -6.69
C LEU A 157 -17.33 5.17 -7.46
N LEU A 158 -17.18 6.02 -8.47
CA LEU A 158 -18.06 6.01 -9.66
C LEU A 158 -17.23 5.89 -10.94
#